data_AF-A0A2N0VHK9-F1
#
_entry.id   AF-A0A2N0VHK9-F1
#
_cell.length_a   1.000
_cell.length_b   1.000
_cell.length_c   1.000
_cell.angle_alpha   90.00
_cell.angle_beta   90.00
_cell.angle_gamma   90.00
#
_symmetry.space_group_name_H-M   'P 1'
#
loop_
_entity.id
_entity.type
_entity.pdbx_description
1 polymer ?
#
loop_
_entity_poly.entity_id
_entity_poly.type
_entity_poly.pdbx_seq_one_letter_code
_entity_poly.pdbx_strand_id
1 'polypeptide(L)' 'MSNLNNGERESALQERVNILKETGYRSFNVVSAKKSEKWAGVKVVVKNKKGRELTAEGETMDEAYENVIELIDIAMDDKA' A
#
# COMPACT_ATOMS: atom_id res chain seq x y z
N MET A 1 -15.49 26.70 -5.58
CA MET A 1 -15.76 25.25 -5.49
C MET A 1 -14.43 24.52 -5.49
N SER A 2 -14.17 23.81 -4.39
CA SER A 2 -13.31 22.63 -4.23
C SER A 2 -12.02 22.52 -5.06
N ASN A 3 -10.90 23.01 -4.53
CA ASN A 3 -9.56 22.62 -5.00
C ASN A 3 -8.52 22.43 -3.85
N LEU A 4 -8.97 22.39 -2.60
CA LEU A 4 -8.09 22.19 -1.42
C LEU A 4 -7.95 20.71 -1.00
N ASN A 5 -8.89 19.84 -1.39
CA ASN A 5 -8.92 18.45 -0.90
C ASN A 5 -7.94 17.48 -1.58
N ASN A 6 -7.40 17.80 -2.77
CA ASN A 6 -6.54 16.85 -3.48
C ASN A 6 -5.13 16.80 -2.88
N GLY A 7 -4.54 17.96 -2.56
CA GLY A 7 -3.20 18.01 -1.96
C GLY A 7 -3.14 17.39 -0.57
N GLU A 8 -4.20 17.54 0.23
CA GLU A 8 -4.28 16.94 1.57
C GLU A 8 -4.40 15.40 1.50
N ARG A 9 -5.16 14.89 0.53
CA ARG A 9 -5.32 13.43 0.33
C ARG A 9 -4.04 12.78 -0.15
N GLU A 10 -3.37 13.39 -1.13
CA GLU A 10 -2.09 12.90 -1.66
C GLU A 10 -1.00 12.92 -0.56
N SER A 11 -0.96 13.99 0.24
CA SER A 11 -0.05 14.07 1.40
C SER A 11 -0.32 12.97 2.43
N ALA A 12 -1.59 12.71 2.75
CA ALA A 12 -1.97 11.67 3.70
C ALA A 12 -1.71 10.25 3.17
N LEU A 13 -1.84 10.02 1.86
CA LEU A 13 -1.52 8.74 1.24
C LEU A 13 0.00 8.50 1.27
N GLN A 14 0.78 9.50 0.88
CA GLN A 14 2.24 9.42 0.91
C GLN A 14 2.77 9.19 2.34
N GLU A 15 2.17 9.83 3.34
CA GLU A 15 2.50 9.60 4.75
C GLU A 15 2.29 8.12 5.14
N ARG A 16 1.17 7.51 4.74
CA ARG A 16 0.88 6.09 5.01
C ARG A 16 1.87 5.17 4.29
N VAL A 17 2.23 5.49 3.05
CA VAL A 17 3.26 4.76 2.31
C VAL A 17 4.59 4.80 3.06
N ASN A 18 5.00 5.98 3.55
CA ASN A 18 6.23 6.13 4.32
C ASN A 18 6.16 5.30 5.62
N ILE A 19 5.05 5.38 6.36
CA ILE A 19 4.83 4.58 7.58
C ILE A 19 4.95 3.08 7.29
N LEU A 20 4.30 2.59 6.22
CA LEU A 20 4.38 1.19 5.80
C LEU A 20 5.82 0.76 5.49
N LYS A 21 6.59 1.60 4.79
CA LYS A 21 7.99 1.34 4.42
C LYS A 21 8.91 1.30 5.66
N GLU A 22 8.69 2.17 6.64
CA GLU A 22 9.58 2.32 7.80
C GLU A 22 9.25 1.40 8.98
N THR A 23 7.96 1.28 9.31
CA THR A 23 7.51 0.65 10.57
C THR A 23 6.39 -0.37 10.38
N GLY A 24 5.88 -0.51 9.14
CA GLY A 24 4.68 -1.26 8.85
C GLY A 24 3.40 -0.44 9.08
N TYR A 25 2.29 -0.90 8.52
CA TYR A 25 1.00 -0.20 8.56
C TYR A 25 -0.14 -1.16 8.91
N ARG A 26 -0.99 -0.78 9.87
CA ARG A 26 -2.13 -1.60 10.38
C ARG A 26 -1.75 -3.08 10.64
N SER A 27 -0.60 -3.32 11.29
CA SER A 27 -0.04 -4.66 11.55
C SER A 27 0.48 -5.44 10.34
N PHE A 28 0.56 -4.85 9.16
CA PHE A 28 1.21 -5.40 7.97
C PHE A 28 2.62 -4.83 7.82
N ASN A 29 3.57 -5.68 7.41
CA ASN A 29 4.93 -5.29 7.06
C ASN A 29 5.23 -5.70 5.62
N VAL A 30 6.05 -4.92 4.93
CA VAL A 30 6.54 -5.26 3.59
C VAL A 30 7.46 -6.48 3.68
N VAL A 31 7.15 -7.52 2.90
CA VAL A 31 7.96 -8.75 2.80
C VAL A 31 8.73 -8.77 1.47
N SER A 32 8.14 -8.19 0.42
CA SER A 32 8.78 -8.09 -0.88
C SER A 32 8.30 -6.84 -1.61
N ALA A 33 9.21 -6.14 -2.27
CA ALA A 33 8.90 -5.07 -3.21
C ALA A 33 9.90 -5.19 -4.37
N LYS A 34 9.47 -5.79 -5.47
CA LYS A 34 10.33 -6.11 -6.62
C LYS A 34 9.60 -5.99 -7.94
N LYS A 35 10.34 -5.96 -9.05
CA LYS A 35 9.74 -6.04 -10.40
C LYS A 35 8.86 -7.28 -10.51
N SER A 36 7.71 -7.13 -11.14
CA SER A 36 6.81 -8.25 -11.43
C SER A 36 7.50 -9.21 -12.42
N GLU A 37 7.30 -10.51 -12.21
CA GLU A 37 7.79 -11.56 -13.11
C GLU A 37 6.84 -11.78 -14.29
N LYS A 38 5.63 -11.22 -14.22
CA LYS A 38 4.55 -11.45 -15.20
C LYS A 38 4.39 -10.31 -16.20
N TRP A 39 4.85 -9.11 -15.87
CA TRP A 39 4.73 -7.92 -16.70
C TRP A 39 5.72 -6.84 -16.28
N ALA A 40 5.81 -5.75 -17.06
CA ALA A 40 6.77 -4.66 -16.89
C ALA A 40 6.41 -3.68 -15.73
N GLY A 41 5.96 -4.20 -14.60
CA GLY A 41 5.57 -3.41 -13.43
C GLY A 41 6.31 -3.81 -12.15
N VAL A 42 5.78 -3.36 -11.02
CA VAL A 42 6.25 -3.66 -9.67
C VAL A 42 5.19 -4.43 -8.93
N LYS A 43 5.63 -5.38 -8.10
CA LYS A 43 4.81 -6.16 -7.18
C LYS A 43 5.27 -5.91 -5.74
N VAL A 44 4.33 -5.53 -4.89
CA VAL A 44 4.53 -5.36 -3.45
C VAL A 44 3.72 -6.42 -2.72
N VAL A 45 4.37 -7.10 -1.77
CA VAL A 45 3.79 -8.12 -0.90
C VAL A 45 3.96 -7.69 0.53
N VAL A 46 2.84 -7.65 1.26
CA VAL A 46 2.81 -7.34 2.69
C VAL A 46 2.22 -8.51 3.47
N LYS A 47 2.67 -8.69 4.70
CA LYS A 47 2.20 -9.77 5.58
C LYS A 47 1.98 -9.26 6.99
N ASN A 48 0.90 -9.72 7.61
CA ASN A 48 0.63 -9.41 9.01
C ASN A 48 1.07 -10.54 9.96
N LYS A 49 1.07 -10.23 11.26
CA LYS A 49 1.42 -11.18 12.33
C LYS A 49 0.55 -12.45 12.40
N LYS A 50 -0.64 -12.44 11.76
CA LYS A 50 -1.54 -13.60 11.68
C LYS A 50 -1.25 -14.47 10.45
N GLY A 51 -0.23 -14.13 9.67
CA GLY A 51 0.15 -14.85 8.46
C GLY A 51 -0.65 -14.46 7.21
N ARG A 52 -1.60 -13.51 7.30
CA ARG A 52 -2.34 -13.02 6.14
C ARG A 52 -1.40 -12.20 5.26
N GLU A 53 -1.38 -12.54 3.98
CA GLU A 53 -0.60 -11.89 2.95
C GLU A 53 -1.53 -11.10 2.03
N LEU A 54 -1.13 -9.88 1.67
CA LEU A 54 -1.77 -9.08 0.62
C LEU A 54 -0.72 -8.73 -0.42
N THR A 55 -1.15 -8.68 -1.68
CA THR A 55 -0.30 -8.40 -2.83
C THR A 55 -0.96 -7.33 -3.66
N ALA A 56 -0.20 -6.30 -4.02
CA ALA A 56 -0.59 -5.30 -5.00
C ALA A 56 0.48 -5.18 -6.09
N GLU A 57 0.06 -4.71 -7.26
CA GLU A 57 0.95 -4.43 -8.38
C GLU A 57 0.68 -3.00 -8.90
N GLY A 58 1.66 -2.39 -9.54
CA GLY A 58 1.59 -1.05 -10.13
C GLY A 58 2.65 -0.85 -11.21
N GLU A 59 2.51 0.15 -12.07
CA GLU A 59 3.51 0.41 -13.12
C GLU A 59 4.80 0.92 -12.49
N THR A 60 4.66 1.72 -11.43
CA THR A 60 5.77 2.23 -10.62
C THR A 60 5.80 1.62 -9.22
N MET A 61 6.92 1.82 -8.52
CA MET A 61 7.06 1.40 -7.12
C MET A 61 6.03 2.10 -6.24
N ASP A 62 5.84 3.41 -6.42
CA ASP A 62 4.95 4.20 -5.58
C ASP A 62 3.48 3.80 -5.81
N GLU A 63 3.05 3.62 -7.06
CA GLU A 63 1.71 3.08 -7.36
C GLU A 63 1.48 1.70 -6.71
N ALA A 64 2.46 0.80 -6.75
CA ALA A 64 2.32 -0.50 -6.11
C ALA A 64 2.20 -0.39 -4.58
N TYR A 65 2.83 0.61 -3.96
CA TYR A 65 2.68 0.91 -2.54
C TYR A 65 1.33 1.57 -2.22
N GLU A 66 0.86 2.49 -3.04
CA GLU A 66 -0.46 3.11 -2.88
C GLU A 66 -1.55 2.04 -2.97
N ASN A 67 -1.50 1.20 -4.00
CA ASN A 67 -2.44 0.09 -4.20
C ASN A 67 -2.41 -0.88 -3.01
N VAL A 68 -1.25 -1.17 -2.40
CA VAL A 68 -1.21 -2.06 -1.23
C VAL A 68 -1.77 -1.39 0.02
N ILE A 69 -1.62 -0.07 0.20
CA ILE A 69 -2.25 0.68 1.29
C ILE A 69 -3.77 0.59 1.19
N GLU A 70 -4.33 0.82 -0.01
CA GLU A 70 -5.78 0.70 -0.22
C GLU A 70 -6.28 -0.71 0.07
N LEU A 71 -5.56 -1.74 -0.37
CA LEU A 71 -5.91 -3.13 -0.05
C LEU A 71 -5.84 -3.42 1.46
N ILE A 72 -4.87 -2.86 2.19
CA ILE A 72 -4.79 -2.98 3.64
C ILE A 72 -6.00 -2.30 4.30
N ASP A 73 -6.34 -1.08 3.89
CA ASP A 73 -7.48 -0.34 4.44
C ASP A 73 -8.79 -1.10 4.23
N ILE A 74 -9.07 -1.57 3.00
CA ILE A 74 -10.23 -2.41 2.69
C ILE A 74 -10.23 -3.69 3.56
N ALA A 75 -9.10 -4.38 3.63
CA ALA A 75 -8.98 -5.64 4.36
C ALA A 75 -9.18 -5.51 5.88
N MET A 76 -9.03 -4.30 6.42
CA MET A 76 -9.20 -3.98 7.84
C MET A 76 -10.60 -3.42 8.13
N ASP A 77 -11.22 -2.75 7.17
CA ASP A 77 -12.57 -2.19 7.27
C ASP A 77 -13.65 -3.27 7.07
N ASP A 78 -13.34 -4.37 6.36
CA ASP A 78 -14.21 -5.54 6.13
C ASP A 78 -14.46 -6.41 7.40
N LYS A 79 -14.19 -5.84 8.59
CA LYS A 79 -14.43 -6.45 9.92
C LYS A 79 -15.27 -5.57 10.85
N ALA A 80 -16.00 -4.60 10.32
CA ALA A 80 -17.00 -3.83 11.06
C ALA A 80 -18.38 -4.52 11.07
#